data_AF-A0A7J3EG37-F1
#
_entry.id   AF-A0A7J3EG37-F1
#
_cell.length_a   1.000
_cell.length_b   1.000
_cell.length_c   1.000
_cell.angle_alpha   90.00
_cell.angle_beta   90.00
_cell.angle_gamma   90.00
#
_symmetry.space_group_name_H-M   'P 1'
#
loop_
_entity.id
_entity.type
_entity.pdbx_description
1 polymer ?
#
loop_
_entity_poly.entity_id
_entity_poly.type
_entity_poly.pdbx_seq_one_letter_code
_entity_poly.pdbx_strand_id
1 'polypeptide(L)'
;MYRRWFTGGLIELSFGKLIRLSRIIDPSDGRSLVVAADHGLMLGPIKGVVDLEATLRKVIAGGPDAILVSPGQARRLSHLFAGRSAPAMLVRIDWTNAFRDKTYTLPARSIQFNRVTTVEEAVKIGASGVVTYLFLGFDGEEDHIAMVEEFSSECKTWSMPLIIEPLPMGPRVTKANYVDMVKRAVEKAVELGADALKVPYTGDPYSFKEVIGVSSGVPVLVLGGYKALSIRDSLEVISEVLDVGAAGVVFGRNVVQDPNPDEAVRLMRRIIHGKETVMDILREKIKPPVKILIEAEKCSGCRVCELACSFFHEKVFDFSFARLRVKYSEDGRTFTPYACTLCYSCVNACPNGALRVNGKTGAVEVSQELCQGCGICVDSCPVKVLKLINGRLLLCDLCDGLPECVKWCSRNALRVEGGW
;
A
#
# COMPACT_ATOMS: atom_id res chain seq x y z
N MET A 1 -16.45 -5.57 -28.45
CA MET A 1 -15.09 -5.26 -27.92
C MET A 1 -15.06 -5.00 -26.42
N TYR A 2 -16.07 -4.34 -25.81
CA TYR A 2 -16.09 -4.00 -24.36
C TYR A 2 -16.26 -5.17 -23.35
N ARG A 3 -16.86 -6.30 -23.74
CA ARG A 3 -17.12 -7.45 -22.83
C ARG A 3 -15.86 -8.18 -22.32
N ARG A 4 -14.70 -8.00 -22.95
CA ARG A 4 -13.50 -8.81 -22.69
C ARG A 4 -12.51 -8.19 -21.70
N TRP A 5 -12.69 -6.91 -21.34
CA TRP A 5 -11.68 -6.14 -20.60
C TRP A 5 -11.77 -6.26 -19.08
N PHE A 6 -12.98 -6.46 -18.52
CA PHE A 6 -13.16 -6.47 -17.07
C PHE A 6 -13.02 -7.85 -16.41
N THR A 7 -13.33 -8.94 -17.12
CA THR A 7 -13.59 -10.24 -16.47
C THR A 7 -12.93 -11.42 -17.20
N GLY A 8 -11.97 -11.16 -18.10
CA GLY A 8 -11.36 -12.21 -18.93
C GLY A 8 -12.35 -12.93 -19.86
N GLY A 9 -13.57 -12.43 -20.00
CA GLY A 9 -14.66 -13.06 -20.76
C GLY A 9 -15.50 -14.06 -19.97
N LEU A 10 -15.31 -14.19 -18.65
CA LEU A 10 -16.00 -15.20 -17.82
C LEU A 10 -17.32 -14.71 -17.18
N ILE A 11 -17.52 -13.39 -17.06
CA ILE A 11 -18.72 -12.83 -16.38
C ILE A 11 -19.51 -11.95 -17.35
N GLU A 12 -20.74 -12.36 -17.63
CA GLU A 12 -21.68 -11.60 -18.45
C GLU A 12 -22.43 -10.56 -17.60
N LEU A 13 -21.92 -9.34 -17.56
CA LEU A 13 -22.58 -8.21 -16.92
C LEU A 13 -23.70 -7.65 -17.80
N SER A 14 -24.81 -7.22 -17.17
CA SER A 14 -25.80 -6.38 -17.86
C SER A 14 -25.17 -5.05 -18.29
N PHE A 15 -25.68 -4.43 -19.36
CA PHE A 15 -25.16 -3.15 -19.84
C PHE A 15 -25.19 -2.06 -18.75
N GLY A 16 -26.24 -2.03 -17.93
CA GLY A 16 -26.34 -1.06 -16.82
C GLY A 16 -25.28 -1.28 -15.75
N LYS A 17 -25.00 -2.54 -15.38
CA LYS A 17 -23.90 -2.86 -14.47
C LYS A 17 -22.55 -2.46 -15.06
N LEU A 18 -22.31 -2.75 -16.34
CA LEU A 18 -21.05 -2.41 -17.02
C LEU A 18 -20.77 -0.89 -16.99
N ILE A 19 -21.76 -0.06 -17.33
CA ILE A 19 -21.63 1.40 -17.31
C ILE A 19 -21.27 1.88 -15.90
N ARG A 20 -21.99 1.40 -14.89
CA ARG A 20 -21.78 1.79 -13.50
C ARG A 20 -20.43 1.32 -12.95
N LEU A 21 -20.05 0.06 -13.23
CA LEU A 21 -18.78 -0.51 -12.80
C LEU A 21 -17.59 0.20 -13.45
N SER A 22 -17.72 0.65 -14.70
CA SER A 22 -16.67 1.44 -15.38
C SER A 22 -16.39 2.81 -14.76
N ARG A 23 -17.26 3.29 -13.85
CA ARG A 23 -16.99 4.49 -13.02
C ARG A 23 -16.20 4.16 -11.75
N ILE A 24 -16.21 2.90 -11.33
CA ILE A 24 -15.55 2.43 -10.10
C ILE A 24 -14.18 1.87 -10.45
N ILE A 25 -14.09 1.04 -11.50
CA ILE A 25 -12.87 0.43 -12.01
C ILE A 25 -12.61 1.03 -13.39
N ASP A 26 -11.45 1.67 -13.57
CA ASP A 26 -11.11 2.36 -14.81
C ASP A 26 -10.97 1.33 -15.95
N PRO A 27 -11.74 1.46 -17.05
CA PRO A 27 -11.70 0.51 -18.16
C PRO A 27 -10.38 0.51 -18.93
N SER A 28 -9.54 1.55 -18.79
CA SER A 28 -8.29 1.69 -19.54
C SER A 28 -7.17 0.81 -19.00
N ASP A 29 -7.16 0.53 -17.69
CA ASP A 29 -6.15 -0.29 -17.02
C ASP A 29 -6.74 -1.42 -16.15
N GLY A 30 -8.06 -1.43 -15.95
CA GLY A 30 -8.75 -2.40 -15.11
C GLY A 30 -8.52 -2.19 -13.61
N ARG A 31 -8.12 -0.99 -13.18
CA ARG A 31 -7.71 -0.71 -11.79
C ARG A 31 -8.60 0.32 -11.09
N SER A 32 -8.50 0.38 -9.76
CA SER A 32 -9.31 1.28 -8.93
C SER A 32 -8.64 1.66 -7.61
N LEU A 33 -8.75 2.93 -7.25
CA LEU A 33 -8.52 3.48 -5.93
C LEU A 33 -9.86 3.91 -5.31
N VAL A 34 -10.35 3.10 -4.37
CA VAL A 34 -11.55 3.40 -3.59
C VAL A 34 -11.18 3.89 -2.19
N VAL A 35 -11.82 4.97 -1.75
CA VAL A 35 -11.67 5.46 -0.36
C VAL A 35 -12.91 5.12 0.46
N ALA A 36 -12.74 4.43 1.59
CA ALA A 36 -13.83 4.06 2.49
C ALA A 36 -14.02 5.09 3.62
N ALA A 37 -15.23 5.64 3.71
CA ALA A 37 -15.64 6.68 4.66
C ALA A 37 -16.88 6.28 5.48
N ASP A 38 -17.37 5.05 5.33
CA ASP A 38 -18.56 4.49 5.98
C ASP A 38 -18.32 4.04 7.43
N HIS A 39 -17.07 3.96 7.90
CA HIS A 39 -16.70 3.52 9.26
C HIS A 39 -17.52 4.14 10.39
N GLY A 40 -17.94 5.42 10.25
CA GLY A 40 -18.73 6.11 11.26
C GLY A 40 -20.07 5.45 11.54
N LEU A 41 -20.65 4.77 10.55
CA LEU A 41 -21.87 3.96 10.68
C LEU A 41 -21.68 2.83 11.73
N MET A 42 -20.45 2.30 11.81
CA MET A 42 -20.14 1.11 12.62
C MET A 42 -19.44 1.45 13.92
N LEU A 43 -18.45 2.33 13.86
CA LEU A 43 -17.50 2.61 14.94
C LEU A 43 -17.78 3.93 15.66
N GLY A 44 -18.68 4.77 15.13
CA GLY A 44 -18.93 6.11 15.63
C GLY A 44 -17.86 7.12 15.19
N PRO A 45 -17.68 8.24 15.91
CA PRO A 45 -16.87 9.38 15.47
C PRO A 45 -15.36 9.12 15.60
N ILE A 46 -14.82 8.27 14.74
CA ILE A 46 -13.38 8.05 14.65
C ILE A 46 -12.65 9.27 14.06
N LYS A 47 -11.36 9.42 14.37
CA LYS A 47 -10.50 10.43 13.73
C LYS A 47 -10.68 10.38 12.20
N GLY A 48 -10.76 11.56 11.57
CA GLY A 48 -10.96 11.68 10.12
C GLY A 48 -12.41 11.68 9.65
N VAL A 49 -13.34 11.17 10.47
CA VAL A 49 -14.77 11.04 10.13
C VAL A 49 -15.66 11.98 10.97
N VAL A 50 -15.06 12.74 11.91
CA VAL A 50 -15.77 13.73 12.74
C VAL A 50 -16.32 14.88 11.89
N ASP A 51 -15.46 15.52 11.10
CA ASP A 51 -15.86 16.47 10.05
C ASP A 51 -15.64 15.81 8.68
N LEU A 52 -16.58 14.94 8.33
CA LEU A 52 -16.45 14.12 7.13
C LEU A 52 -16.48 14.96 5.84
N GLU A 53 -17.25 16.05 5.80
CA GLU A 53 -17.33 16.88 4.59
C GLU A 53 -15.97 17.51 4.28
N ALA A 54 -15.31 18.10 5.28
CA ALA A 54 -13.97 18.67 5.09
C ALA A 54 -12.95 17.62 4.65
N THR A 55 -12.98 16.43 5.25
CA THR A 55 -12.11 15.31 4.86
C THR A 55 -12.39 14.86 3.42
N LEU A 56 -13.66 14.67 3.04
CA LEU A 56 -14.02 14.21 1.70
C LEU A 56 -13.65 15.22 0.63
N ARG A 57 -13.74 16.53 0.89
CA ARG A 57 -13.27 17.56 -0.05
C ARG A 57 -11.78 17.41 -0.38
N LYS A 58 -10.95 17.13 0.63
CA LYS A 58 -9.51 16.87 0.43
C LYS A 58 -9.29 15.56 -0.33
N VAL A 59 -9.97 14.49 0.08
CA VAL A 59 -9.91 13.19 -0.62
C VAL A 59 -10.25 13.36 -2.10
N ILE A 60 -11.37 14.03 -2.42
CA ILE A 60 -11.81 14.29 -3.80
C ILE A 60 -10.79 15.12 -4.57
N ALA A 61 -10.13 16.09 -3.93
CA ALA A 61 -9.05 16.87 -4.56
C ALA A 61 -7.79 16.04 -4.89
N GLY A 62 -7.63 14.86 -4.29
CA GLY A 62 -6.64 13.86 -4.69
C GLY A 62 -7.09 12.98 -5.86
N GLY A 63 -8.40 12.94 -6.14
CA GLY A 63 -9.02 12.32 -7.31
C GLY A 63 -9.22 10.80 -7.23
N PRO A 64 -9.77 10.20 -6.16
CA PRO A 64 -10.05 8.76 -6.14
C PRO A 64 -11.08 8.37 -7.20
N ASP A 65 -11.15 7.10 -7.59
CA ASP A 65 -12.14 6.66 -8.58
C ASP A 65 -13.52 6.49 -7.94
N ALA A 66 -13.56 6.01 -6.70
CA ALA A 66 -14.80 5.88 -5.95
C ALA A 66 -14.63 6.19 -4.45
N ILE A 67 -15.73 6.56 -3.80
CA ILE A 67 -15.80 6.72 -2.35
C ILE A 67 -16.98 5.91 -1.81
N LEU A 68 -16.70 5.07 -0.81
CA LEU A 68 -17.70 4.29 -0.08
C LEU A 68 -18.20 5.07 1.13
N VAL A 69 -19.51 5.31 1.17
CA VAL A 69 -20.21 6.04 2.23
C VAL A 69 -21.42 5.26 2.74
N SER A 70 -21.91 5.60 3.93
CA SER A 70 -23.18 5.09 4.46
C SER A 70 -24.38 5.78 3.79
N PRO A 71 -25.60 5.21 3.84
CA PRO A 71 -26.78 5.81 3.21
C PRO A 71 -27.10 7.20 3.77
N GLY A 72 -26.89 7.40 5.08
CA GLY A 72 -27.08 8.70 5.73
C GLY A 72 -26.04 9.74 5.29
N GLN A 73 -24.78 9.33 5.13
CA GLN A 73 -23.72 10.18 4.58
C GLN A 73 -24.00 10.53 3.12
N ALA A 74 -24.39 9.54 2.30
CA ALA A 74 -24.72 9.72 0.89
C ALA A 74 -25.82 10.78 0.69
N ARG A 75 -26.89 10.75 1.50
CA ARG A 75 -27.96 11.75 1.45
C ARG A 75 -27.49 13.16 1.83
N ARG A 76 -26.64 13.29 2.85
CA ARG A 76 -26.17 14.58 3.38
C ARG A 76 -25.07 15.22 2.55
N LEU A 77 -24.26 14.40 1.87
CA LEU A 77 -23.04 14.81 1.18
C LEU A 77 -23.11 14.54 -0.33
N SER A 78 -24.30 14.31 -0.89
CA SER A 78 -24.52 13.99 -2.30
C SER A 78 -23.96 15.08 -3.23
N HIS A 79 -23.94 16.34 -2.79
CA HIS A 79 -23.36 17.46 -3.54
C HIS A 79 -21.86 17.28 -3.85
N LEU A 80 -21.13 16.50 -3.05
CA LEU A 80 -19.72 16.20 -3.30
C LEU A 80 -19.51 15.21 -4.46
N PHE A 81 -20.56 14.48 -4.82
CA PHE A 81 -20.55 13.49 -5.90
C PHE A 81 -21.15 14.03 -7.21
N ALA A 82 -21.52 15.31 -7.23
CA ALA A 82 -22.07 15.97 -8.41
C ALA A 82 -20.94 16.46 -9.32
N GLY A 83 -20.96 16.05 -10.59
CA GLY A 83 -20.04 16.54 -11.61
C GLY A 83 -19.42 15.44 -12.47
N ARG A 84 -18.89 15.81 -13.63
CA ARG A 84 -18.24 14.85 -14.56
C ARG A 84 -16.95 14.25 -13.99
N SER A 85 -16.22 15.02 -13.18
CA SER A 85 -14.97 14.62 -12.54
C SER A 85 -15.16 14.15 -11.09
N ALA A 86 -16.40 14.03 -10.62
CA ALA A 86 -16.68 13.54 -9.27
C ALA A 86 -16.48 12.02 -9.21
N PRO A 87 -15.98 11.47 -8.08
CA PRO A 87 -15.80 10.03 -7.93
C PRO A 87 -17.14 9.29 -8.00
N ALA A 88 -17.09 8.01 -8.32
CA ALA A 88 -18.23 7.13 -8.16
C ALA A 88 -18.68 7.04 -6.70
N MET A 89 -19.99 7.10 -6.47
CA MET A 89 -20.57 6.94 -5.15
C MET A 89 -20.86 5.47 -4.89
N LEU A 90 -20.18 4.86 -3.93
CA LEU A 90 -20.50 3.54 -3.42
C LEU A 90 -21.29 3.68 -2.12
N VAL A 91 -22.35 2.90 -1.97
CA VAL A 91 -23.21 2.94 -0.78
C VAL A 91 -23.15 1.62 -0.03
N ARG A 92 -22.81 1.70 1.26
CA ARG A 92 -22.91 0.59 2.23
C ARG A 92 -24.38 0.28 2.49
N ILE A 93 -24.85 -0.93 2.15
CA ILE A 93 -26.28 -1.29 2.26
C ILE A 93 -26.65 -2.10 3.50
N ASP A 94 -25.64 -2.50 4.26
CA ASP A 94 -25.76 -3.27 5.49
C ASP A 94 -24.98 -2.64 6.67
N TRP A 95 -25.25 -3.11 7.87
CA TRP A 95 -24.66 -2.66 9.12
C TRP A 95 -24.32 -3.88 9.99
N THR A 96 -23.14 -3.91 10.61
CA THR A 96 -22.76 -4.87 11.65
C THR A 96 -22.13 -4.27 12.93
N ASN A 97 -22.40 -4.84 14.09
CA ASN A 97 -21.64 -4.51 15.30
C ASN A 97 -20.31 -5.28 15.44
N ALA A 98 -19.97 -6.17 14.51
CA ALA A 98 -18.94 -7.20 14.73
C ALA A 98 -17.52 -6.66 14.98
N PHE A 99 -17.23 -5.42 14.56
CA PHE A 99 -15.94 -4.75 14.80
C PHE A 99 -15.81 -4.12 16.19
N ARG A 100 -16.84 -4.17 17.03
CA ARG A 100 -16.86 -3.54 18.36
C ARG A 100 -16.38 -4.51 19.43
N ASP A 101 -15.06 -4.59 19.60
CA ASP A 101 -14.46 -5.39 20.68
C ASP A 101 -14.67 -4.77 22.08
N LYS A 102 -14.10 -5.41 23.11
CA LYS A 102 -14.24 -5.01 24.52
C LYS A 102 -13.69 -3.61 24.85
N THR A 103 -12.92 -3.00 23.95
CA THR A 103 -12.33 -1.66 24.13
C THR A 103 -13.27 -0.53 23.68
N TYR A 104 -14.32 -0.85 22.92
CA TYR A 104 -15.30 0.14 22.46
C TYR A 104 -16.26 0.56 23.58
N THR A 105 -16.81 1.78 23.49
CA THR A 105 -17.81 2.28 24.45
C THR A 105 -19.08 1.41 24.47
N LEU A 106 -19.41 0.79 23.33
CA LEU A 106 -20.53 -0.14 23.20
C LEU A 106 -20.05 -1.46 22.56
N PRO A 107 -19.40 -2.35 23.32
CA PRO A 107 -18.92 -3.63 22.80
C PRO A 107 -20.06 -4.52 22.31
N ALA A 108 -19.81 -5.31 21.27
CA ALA A 108 -20.76 -6.30 20.80
C ALA A 108 -20.91 -7.45 21.81
N ARG A 109 -22.15 -7.83 22.14
CA ARG A 109 -22.45 -9.03 22.95
C ARG A 109 -22.67 -10.28 22.08
N SER A 110 -23.24 -10.08 20.91
CA SER A 110 -23.37 -11.04 19.83
C SER A 110 -23.12 -10.31 18.51
N ILE A 111 -22.65 -11.03 17.50
CA ILE A 111 -22.54 -10.48 16.15
C ILE A 111 -23.94 -10.30 15.59
N GLN A 112 -24.19 -9.12 15.03
CA GLN A 112 -25.45 -8.74 14.39
C GLN A 112 -25.12 -8.12 13.04
N PHE A 113 -25.98 -8.36 12.06
CA PHE A 113 -25.94 -7.75 10.75
C PHE A 113 -27.36 -7.39 10.34
N ASN A 114 -27.55 -6.22 9.75
CA ASN A 114 -28.86 -5.72 9.37
C ASN A 114 -28.76 -4.94 8.07
N ARG A 115 -29.76 -5.10 7.22
CA ARG A 115 -30.01 -4.19 6.09
C ARG A 115 -30.26 -2.78 6.62
N VAL A 116 -29.62 -1.77 6.03
CA VAL A 116 -29.84 -0.34 6.36
C VAL A 116 -30.45 0.45 5.22
N THR A 117 -30.43 -0.07 3.99
CA THR A 117 -31.14 0.51 2.85
C THR A 117 -31.41 -0.55 1.79
N THR A 118 -32.31 -0.28 0.85
CA THR A 118 -32.58 -1.17 -0.29
C THR A 118 -31.72 -0.77 -1.48
N VAL A 119 -31.58 -1.67 -2.46
CA VAL A 119 -30.88 -1.32 -3.72
C VAL A 119 -31.64 -0.23 -4.48
N GLU A 120 -32.98 -0.25 -4.44
CA GLU A 120 -33.82 0.79 -5.04
C GLU A 120 -33.51 2.18 -4.45
N GLU A 121 -33.41 2.30 -3.13
CA GLU A 121 -33.06 3.58 -2.49
C GLU A 121 -31.64 4.02 -2.84
N ALA A 122 -30.69 3.08 -2.96
CA ALA A 122 -29.33 3.38 -3.43
C ALA A 122 -29.35 3.93 -4.87
N VAL A 123 -30.19 3.38 -5.76
CA VAL A 123 -30.41 3.92 -7.12
C VAL A 123 -30.93 5.35 -7.05
N LYS A 124 -31.95 5.63 -6.23
CA LYS A 124 -32.55 6.97 -6.09
C LYS A 124 -31.56 8.03 -5.61
N ILE A 125 -30.60 7.64 -4.76
CA ILE A 125 -29.54 8.54 -4.26
C ILE A 125 -28.41 8.74 -5.30
N GLY A 126 -28.41 8.00 -6.40
CA GLY A 126 -27.42 8.11 -7.46
C GLY A 126 -26.17 7.25 -7.24
N ALA A 127 -26.28 6.16 -6.47
CA ALA A 127 -25.17 5.22 -6.29
C ALA A 127 -24.70 4.64 -7.64
N SER A 128 -23.39 4.51 -7.78
CA SER A 128 -22.75 3.78 -8.87
C SER A 128 -22.53 2.31 -8.52
N GLY A 129 -22.60 1.94 -7.24
CA GLY A 129 -22.52 0.56 -6.79
C GLY A 129 -22.92 0.47 -5.32
N VAL A 130 -23.27 -0.73 -4.89
CA VAL A 130 -23.56 -1.02 -3.49
C VAL A 130 -22.53 -1.97 -2.92
N VAL A 131 -22.28 -1.87 -1.62
CA VAL A 131 -21.34 -2.74 -0.93
C VAL A 131 -22.06 -3.41 0.24
N THR A 132 -21.89 -4.72 0.36
CA THR A 132 -22.38 -5.53 1.50
C THR A 132 -21.23 -6.33 2.12
N TYR A 133 -21.29 -6.60 3.42
CA TYR A 133 -20.41 -7.59 4.05
C TYR A 133 -20.87 -9.01 3.70
N LEU A 134 -19.94 -9.95 3.82
CA LEU A 134 -20.22 -11.39 3.89
C LEU A 134 -19.30 -11.99 4.94
N PHE A 135 -19.82 -12.16 6.16
CA PHE A 135 -19.08 -12.75 7.27
C PHE A 135 -19.17 -14.28 7.23
N LEU A 136 -18.05 -14.97 7.45
CA LEU A 136 -17.98 -16.42 7.64
C LEU A 136 -17.24 -16.75 8.93
N GLY A 137 -17.63 -17.83 9.61
CA GLY A 137 -16.90 -18.37 10.77
C GLY A 137 -17.50 -18.07 12.15
N PHE A 138 -18.77 -17.68 12.19
CA PHE A 138 -19.57 -17.48 13.40
C PHE A 138 -20.93 -18.20 13.28
N ASP A 139 -21.66 -18.34 14.38
CA ASP A 139 -22.98 -18.98 14.38
C ASP A 139 -24.03 -18.03 13.81
N GLY A 140 -24.89 -18.51 12.90
CA GLY A 140 -25.87 -17.66 12.19
C GLY A 140 -25.34 -17.04 10.90
N GLU A 141 -24.26 -17.57 10.32
CA GLU A 141 -23.76 -17.12 9.01
C GLU A 141 -24.76 -17.38 7.87
N GLU A 142 -25.65 -18.36 8.02
CA GLU A 142 -26.72 -18.68 7.05
C GLU A 142 -27.69 -17.52 6.85
N ASP A 143 -28.12 -16.85 7.94
CA ASP A 143 -28.99 -15.67 7.87
C ASP A 143 -28.30 -14.52 7.13
N HIS A 144 -26.98 -14.38 7.32
CA HIS A 144 -26.21 -13.36 6.62
C HIS A 144 -26.09 -13.67 5.13
N ILE A 145 -25.87 -14.95 4.79
CA ILE A 145 -25.85 -15.42 3.40
C ILE A 145 -27.19 -15.12 2.73
N ALA A 146 -28.32 -15.45 3.37
CA ALA A 146 -29.65 -15.16 2.84
C ALA A 146 -29.87 -13.66 2.56
N MET A 147 -29.41 -12.79 3.46
CA MET A 147 -29.45 -11.33 3.25
C MET A 147 -28.63 -10.91 2.02
N VAL A 148 -27.45 -11.49 1.81
CA VAL A 148 -26.62 -11.19 0.63
C VAL A 148 -27.27 -11.72 -0.67
N GLU A 149 -27.94 -12.87 -0.62
CA GLU A 149 -28.71 -13.41 -1.76
C GLU A 149 -29.85 -12.47 -2.18
N GLU A 150 -30.58 -11.91 -1.21
CA GLU A 150 -31.60 -10.90 -1.47
C GLU A 150 -31.00 -9.66 -2.17
N PHE A 151 -29.89 -9.14 -1.65
CA PHE A 151 -29.20 -8.00 -2.26
C PHE A 151 -28.73 -8.31 -3.69
N SER A 152 -28.23 -9.51 -3.94
CA SER A 152 -27.84 -9.98 -5.28
C SER A 152 -29.02 -9.99 -6.24
N SER A 153 -30.17 -10.50 -5.81
CA SER A 153 -31.41 -10.50 -6.60
C SER A 153 -31.90 -9.07 -6.93
N GLU A 154 -31.89 -8.18 -5.93
CA GLU A 154 -32.22 -6.77 -6.13
C GLU A 154 -31.24 -6.07 -7.07
N CYS A 155 -29.93 -6.32 -6.92
CA CYS A 155 -28.89 -5.76 -7.79
C CYS A 155 -29.05 -6.19 -9.25
N LYS A 156 -29.47 -7.44 -9.50
CA LYS A 156 -29.81 -7.92 -10.85
C LYS A 156 -31.00 -7.14 -11.41
N THR A 157 -32.06 -6.98 -10.62
CA THR A 157 -33.28 -6.25 -11.00
C THR A 157 -32.99 -4.81 -11.40
N TRP A 158 -32.17 -4.10 -10.62
CA TRP A 158 -31.86 -2.69 -10.82
C TRP A 158 -30.60 -2.43 -11.66
N SER A 159 -29.94 -3.49 -12.15
CA SER A 159 -28.63 -3.41 -12.80
C SER A 159 -27.60 -2.59 -12.01
N MET A 160 -27.60 -2.78 -10.69
CA MET A 160 -26.67 -2.15 -9.76
C MET A 160 -25.46 -3.07 -9.54
N PRO A 161 -24.21 -2.59 -9.68
CA PRO A 161 -23.04 -3.36 -9.28
C PRO A 161 -23.08 -3.70 -7.79
N LEU A 162 -22.91 -4.99 -7.48
CA LEU A 162 -22.79 -5.51 -6.13
C LEU A 162 -21.32 -5.80 -5.82
N ILE A 163 -20.76 -5.06 -4.85
CA ILE A 163 -19.45 -5.35 -4.29
C ILE A 163 -19.66 -6.12 -2.98
N ILE A 164 -19.14 -7.34 -2.90
CA ILE A 164 -19.21 -8.14 -1.68
C ILE A 164 -17.88 -8.04 -0.94
N GLU A 165 -17.94 -7.81 0.37
CA GLU A 165 -16.80 -7.74 1.28
C GLU A 165 -16.72 -9.03 2.12
N PRO A 166 -16.13 -10.11 1.57
CA PRO A 166 -15.97 -11.38 2.28
C PRO A 166 -14.96 -11.25 3.42
N LEU A 167 -15.41 -11.48 4.65
CA LEU A 167 -14.61 -11.35 5.85
C LEU A 167 -14.75 -12.59 6.75
N PRO A 168 -13.69 -13.40 6.84
CA PRO A 168 -13.59 -14.39 7.90
C PRO A 168 -13.56 -13.71 9.27
N MET A 169 -14.56 -13.98 10.10
CA MET A 169 -14.64 -13.49 11.47
C MET A 169 -15.46 -14.43 12.35
N GLY A 170 -15.05 -14.54 13.61
CA GLY A 170 -15.74 -15.34 14.61
C GLY A 170 -14.87 -16.43 15.21
N PRO A 171 -15.44 -17.25 16.10
CA PRO A 171 -14.70 -18.24 16.89
C PRO A 171 -14.07 -19.35 16.04
N ARG A 172 -14.53 -19.57 14.80
CA ARG A 172 -13.99 -20.60 13.88
C ARG A 172 -12.79 -20.10 13.06
N VAL A 173 -12.45 -18.81 13.17
CA VAL A 173 -11.34 -18.19 12.43
C VAL A 173 -10.11 -18.07 13.32
N THR A 174 -9.03 -18.70 12.89
CA THR A 174 -7.74 -18.76 13.59
C THR A 174 -6.64 -18.28 12.66
N LYS A 175 -5.44 -18.02 13.19
CA LYS A 175 -4.28 -17.70 12.34
C LYS A 175 -3.92 -18.84 11.37
N ALA A 176 -4.10 -20.10 11.80
CA ALA A 176 -3.70 -21.27 11.02
C ALA A 176 -4.60 -21.51 9.80
N ASN A 177 -5.88 -21.16 9.88
CA ASN A 177 -6.84 -21.36 8.79
C ASN A 177 -7.28 -20.04 8.11
N TYR A 178 -6.67 -18.90 8.44
CA TYR A 178 -7.13 -17.59 7.98
C TYR A 178 -7.16 -17.49 6.45
N VAL A 179 -6.07 -17.89 5.78
CA VAL A 179 -5.95 -17.85 4.31
C VAL A 179 -7.00 -18.74 3.66
N ASP A 180 -7.18 -19.96 4.16
CA ASP A 180 -8.22 -20.87 3.64
C ASP A 180 -9.64 -20.34 3.86
N MET A 181 -9.86 -19.64 4.97
CA MET A 181 -11.14 -19.01 5.24
C MET A 181 -11.39 -17.81 4.33
N VAL A 182 -10.36 -17.01 4.01
CA VAL A 182 -10.48 -15.93 3.01
C VAL A 182 -10.82 -16.52 1.65
N LYS A 183 -10.13 -17.59 1.22
CA LYS A 183 -10.42 -18.28 -0.06
C LYS A 183 -11.88 -18.76 -0.12
N ARG A 184 -12.35 -19.46 0.91
CA ARG A 184 -13.75 -19.92 1.00
C ARG A 184 -14.77 -18.78 0.98
N ALA A 185 -14.48 -17.68 1.67
CA ALA A 185 -15.35 -16.52 1.68
C ALA A 185 -15.41 -15.82 0.32
N VAL A 186 -14.28 -15.76 -0.40
CA VAL A 186 -14.21 -15.25 -1.78
C VAL A 186 -15.01 -16.12 -2.73
N GLU A 187 -14.81 -17.45 -2.74
CA GLU A 187 -15.58 -18.37 -3.57
C GLU A 187 -17.09 -18.21 -3.31
N LYS A 188 -17.49 -18.16 -2.03
CA LYS A 188 -18.89 -17.95 -1.66
C LYS A 188 -19.43 -16.61 -2.19
N ALA A 189 -18.65 -15.53 -2.09
CA ALA A 189 -19.05 -14.23 -2.62
C ALA A 189 -19.21 -14.23 -4.15
N VAL A 190 -18.33 -14.93 -4.88
CA VAL A 190 -18.44 -15.12 -6.33
C VAL A 190 -19.77 -15.82 -6.67
N GLU A 191 -20.05 -16.95 -6.03
CA GLU A 191 -21.29 -17.72 -6.26
C GLU A 191 -22.56 -16.94 -5.90
N LEU A 192 -22.48 -16.07 -4.89
CA LEU A 192 -23.57 -15.15 -4.52
C LEU A 192 -23.79 -14.02 -5.54
N GLY A 193 -22.92 -13.89 -6.54
CA GLY A 193 -23.09 -12.94 -7.64
C GLY A 193 -22.41 -11.59 -7.42
N ALA A 194 -21.26 -11.57 -6.73
CA ALA A 194 -20.40 -10.40 -6.68
C ALA A 194 -19.98 -9.95 -8.09
N ASP A 195 -20.12 -8.65 -8.37
CA ASP A 195 -19.56 -8.04 -9.59
C ASP A 195 -18.13 -7.52 -9.35
N ALA A 196 -17.77 -7.26 -8.09
CA ALA A 196 -16.41 -7.04 -7.61
C ALA A 196 -16.31 -7.49 -6.14
N LEU A 197 -15.09 -7.75 -5.68
CA LEU A 197 -14.81 -8.23 -4.32
C LEU A 197 -13.99 -7.21 -3.55
N LYS A 198 -14.28 -7.07 -2.26
CA LYS A 198 -13.48 -6.27 -1.31
C LYS A 198 -12.86 -7.19 -0.27
N VAL A 199 -11.61 -7.60 -0.47
CA VAL A 199 -11.02 -8.77 0.21
C VAL A 199 -9.89 -8.33 1.15
N PRO A 200 -9.80 -8.85 2.39
CA PRO A 200 -8.69 -8.55 3.28
C PRO A 200 -7.37 -9.10 2.73
N TYR A 201 -6.30 -8.30 2.79
CA TYR A 201 -4.95 -8.78 2.47
C TYR A 201 -4.54 -9.90 3.44
N THR A 202 -4.01 -10.99 2.91
CA THR A 202 -3.59 -12.16 3.71
C THR A 202 -2.25 -11.96 4.42
N GLY A 203 -1.53 -10.87 4.09
CA GLY A 203 -0.29 -10.44 4.76
C GLY A 203 0.96 -10.62 3.90
N ASP A 204 0.88 -11.35 2.80
CA ASP A 204 1.97 -11.55 1.84
C ASP A 204 1.42 -11.78 0.42
N PRO A 205 2.20 -11.46 -0.63
CA PRO A 205 1.73 -11.58 -2.01
C PRO A 205 1.53 -13.03 -2.45
N TYR A 206 2.27 -14.00 -1.89
CA TYR A 206 2.17 -15.40 -2.31
C TYR A 206 0.82 -16.00 -1.91
N SER A 207 0.44 -15.86 -0.64
CA SER A 207 -0.87 -16.32 -0.16
C SER A 207 -2.02 -15.53 -0.78
N PHE A 208 -1.83 -14.23 -1.03
CA PHE A 208 -2.88 -13.41 -1.65
C PHE A 208 -3.11 -13.76 -3.12
N LYS A 209 -2.07 -14.20 -3.83
CA LYS A 209 -2.20 -14.72 -5.20
C LYS A 209 -3.12 -15.94 -5.28
N GLU A 210 -3.11 -16.82 -4.28
CA GLU A 210 -4.06 -17.94 -4.20
C GLU A 210 -5.51 -17.44 -4.05
N VAL A 211 -5.71 -16.37 -3.26
CA VAL A 211 -7.01 -15.73 -3.08
C VAL A 211 -7.52 -15.11 -4.40
N ILE A 212 -6.64 -14.45 -5.17
CA ILE A 212 -6.96 -13.98 -6.51
C ILE A 212 -7.35 -15.16 -7.42
N GLY A 213 -6.63 -16.29 -7.32
CA GLY A 213 -6.91 -17.49 -8.11
C GLY A 213 -8.32 -18.06 -7.96
N VAL A 214 -8.91 -17.97 -6.77
CA VAL A 214 -10.28 -18.46 -6.50
C VAL A 214 -11.38 -17.43 -6.76
N SER A 215 -11.03 -16.22 -7.23
CA SER A 215 -12.00 -15.16 -7.55
C SER A 215 -12.76 -15.36 -8.87
N SER A 216 -12.39 -16.39 -9.67
CA SER A 216 -13.01 -16.71 -10.96
C SER A 216 -13.10 -15.52 -11.94
N GLY A 217 -12.13 -14.60 -11.89
CA GLY A 217 -12.09 -13.42 -12.75
C GLY A 217 -12.95 -12.24 -12.28
N VAL A 218 -13.60 -12.34 -11.10
CA VAL A 218 -14.23 -11.19 -10.44
C VAL A 218 -13.13 -10.24 -9.94
N PRO A 219 -13.16 -8.93 -10.27
CA PRO A 219 -12.15 -7.98 -9.82
C PRO A 219 -12.02 -7.93 -8.29
N VAL A 220 -10.80 -8.10 -7.79
CA VAL A 220 -10.51 -8.06 -6.35
C VAL A 220 -9.89 -6.72 -5.97
N LEU A 221 -10.55 -5.98 -5.10
CA LEU A 221 -10.05 -4.76 -4.47
C LEU A 221 -9.61 -5.07 -3.04
N VAL A 222 -8.38 -4.74 -2.70
CA VAL A 222 -7.82 -5.09 -1.39
C VAL A 222 -8.33 -4.14 -0.31
N LEU A 223 -8.96 -4.69 0.73
CA LEU A 223 -9.41 -3.95 1.90
C LEU A 223 -8.23 -3.46 2.74
N GLY A 224 -8.26 -2.17 3.09
CA GLY A 224 -7.40 -1.58 4.12
C GLY A 224 -7.86 -1.94 5.53
N GLY A 225 -7.44 -3.11 6.03
CA GLY A 225 -7.67 -3.57 7.41
C GLY A 225 -6.54 -3.22 8.38
N TYR A 226 -5.31 -3.11 7.87
CA TYR A 226 -4.13 -2.72 8.63
C TYR A 226 -3.96 -1.20 8.64
N LYS A 227 -3.37 -0.67 9.72
CA LYS A 227 -2.96 0.73 9.79
C LYS A 227 -1.47 0.81 9.42
N ALA A 228 -1.18 1.42 8.28
CA ALA A 228 0.20 1.66 7.86
C ALA A 228 0.93 2.55 8.89
N LEU A 229 2.22 2.30 9.12
CA LEU A 229 3.05 3.15 9.98
C LEU A 229 3.52 4.38 9.20
N SER A 230 3.65 4.25 7.88
CA SER A 230 4.05 5.32 6.97
C SER A 230 3.26 5.28 5.66
N ILE A 231 3.29 6.39 4.91
CA ILE A 231 2.75 6.42 3.54
C ILE A 231 3.46 5.41 2.63
N ARG A 232 4.76 5.19 2.85
CA ARG A 232 5.56 4.20 2.12
C ARG A 232 4.97 2.80 2.27
N ASP A 233 4.61 2.38 3.49
CA ASP A 233 4.05 1.04 3.70
C ASP A 233 2.74 0.86 2.91
N SER A 234 1.92 1.91 2.84
CA SER A 234 0.68 1.89 2.04
C SER A 234 0.97 1.74 0.55
N LEU A 235 1.99 2.44 0.05
CA LEU A 235 2.44 2.37 -1.34
C LEU A 235 3.07 1.00 -1.68
N GLU A 236 3.84 0.41 -0.77
CA GLU A 236 4.43 -0.93 -0.92
C GLU A 236 3.35 -2.00 -1.00
N VAL A 237 2.35 -1.97 -0.10
CA VAL A 237 1.23 -2.92 -0.17
C VAL A 237 0.44 -2.75 -1.47
N ILE A 238 0.19 -1.52 -1.93
CA ILE A 238 -0.45 -1.28 -3.24
C ILE A 238 0.37 -1.95 -4.35
N SER A 239 1.70 -1.77 -4.36
CA SER A 239 2.56 -2.40 -5.36
C SER A 239 2.46 -3.93 -5.32
N GLU A 240 2.59 -4.53 -4.13
CA GLU A 240 2.54 -5.99 -3.94
C GLU A 240 1.23 -6.61 -4.44
N VAL A 241 0.10 -5.98 -4.11
CA VAL A 241 -1.21 -6.54 -4.48
C VAL A 241 -1.51 -6.40 -5.97
N LEU A 242 -1.04 -5.31 -6.60
CA LEU A 242 -1.14 -5.13 -8.05
C LEU A 242 -0.27 -6.15 -8.80
N ASP A 243 0.94 -6.45 -8.29
CA ASP A 243 1.86 -7.42 -8.90
C ASP A 243 1.27 -8.85 -8.94
N VAL A 244 0.37 -9.18 -8.01
CA VAL A 244 -0.31 -10.48 -7.96
C VAL A 244 -1.71 -10.48 -8.60
N GLY A 245 -2.10 -9.37 -9.23
CA GLY A 245 -3.31 -9.29 -10.06
C GLY A 245 -4.55 -8.73 -9.38
N ALA A 246 -4.43 -8.05 -8.24
CA ALA A 246 -5.55 -7.30 -7.69
C ALA A 246 -5.95 -6.15 -8.64
N ALA A 247 -7.24 -5.82 -8.67
CA ALA A 247 -7.77 -4.70 -9.41
C ALA A 247 -7.57 -3.35 -8.69
N GLY A 248 -6.90 -3.34 -7.53
CA GLY A 248 -6.63 -2.13 -6.77
C GLY A 248 -7.01 -2.26 -5.30
N VAL A 249 -7.41 -1.15 -4.67
CA VAL A 249 -7.57 -1.09 -3.21
C VAL A 249 -8.82 -0.33 -2.76
N VAL A 250 -9.31 -0.70 -1.57
CA VAL A 250 -10.32 0.04 -0.81
C VAL A 250 -9.72 0.46 0.53
N PHE A 251 -9.16 1.66 0.59
CA PHE A 251 -8.49 2.17 1.79
C PHE A 251 -9.37 3.11 2.60
N GLY A 252 -9.49 2.84 3.89
CA GLY A 252 -10.22 3.66 4.84
C GLY A 252 -9.29 4.55 5.65
N ARG A 253 -8.95 4.04 6.85
CA ARG A 253 -8.16 4.76 7.86
C ARG A 253 -6.80 5.27 7.35
N ASN A 254 -6.15 4.56 6.42
CA ASN A 254 -4.87 5.01 5.83
C ASN A 254 -4.99 6.26 4.95
N VAL A 255 -6.21 6.67 4.58
CA VAL A 255 -6.47 7.90 3.82
C VAL A 255 -7.18 8.93 4.69
N VAL A 256 -8.34 8.57 5.28
CA VAL A 256 -9.17 9.57 6.00
C VAL A 256 -8.54 10.06 7.30
N GLN A 257 -7.55 9.34 7.86
CA GLN A 257 -6.83 9.74 9.07
C GLN A 257 -5.44 10.33 8.78
N ASP A 258 -5.03 10.37 7.51
CA ASP A 258 -3.78 10.97 7.09
C ASP A 258 -3.84 12.50 7.30
N PRO A 259 -2.75 13.15 7.72
CA PRO A 259 -2.71 14.61 7.83
C PRO A 259 -2.94 15.33 6.48
N ASN A 260 -2.55 14.71 5.36
CA ASN A 260 -2.68 15.24 4.00
C ASN A 260 -3.39 14.22 3.07
N PRO A 261 -4.72 14.00 3.23
CA PRO A 261 -5.44 12.98 2.46
C PRO A 261 -5.38 13.16 0.94
N ASP A 262 -5.32 14.41 0.45
CA ASP A 262 -5.23 14.71 -0.98
C ASP A 262 -3.89 14.26 -1.56
N GLU A 263 -2.78 14.53 -0.87
CA GLU A 263 -1.45 14.06 -1.27
C GLU A 263 -1.37 12.53 -1.22
N ALA A 264 -1.87 11.91 -0.14
CA ALA A 264 -1.90 10.46 -0.01
C ALA A 264 -2.61 9.79 -1.19
N VAL A 265 -3.81 10.28 -1.55
CA VAL A 265 -4.56 9.78 -2.71
C VAL A 265 -3.79 9.99 -4.02
N ARG A 266 -3.18 11.17 -4.26
CA ARG A 266 -2.38 11.41 -5.47
C ARG A 266 -1.22 10.42 -5.60
N LEU A 267 -0.50 10.15 -4.52
CA LEU A 267 0.62 9.19 -4.51
C LEU A 267 0.13 7.76 -4.79
N MET A 268 -0.98 7.35 -4.17
CA MET A 268 -1.58 6.03 -4.43
C MET A 268 -2.00 5.88 -5.90
N ARG A 269 -2.61 6.92 -6.50
CA ARG A 269 -2.98 6.92 -7.92
C ARG A 269 -1.80 6.77 -8.86
N ARG A 270 -0.66 7.38 -8.54
CA ARG A 270 0.57 7.26 -9.35
C ARG A 270 1.06 5.83 -9.47
N ILE A 271 0.87 5.01 -8.43
CA ILE A 271 1.19 3.57 -8.49
C ILE A 271 0.07 2.80 -9.20
N ILE A 272 -1.19 3.04 -8.80
CA ILE A 272 -2.34 2.28 -9.31
C ILE A 272 -2.52 2.52 -10.81
N HIS A 273 -2.56 3.78 -11.26
CA HIS A 273 -2.79 4.14 -12.66
C HIS A 273 -1.52 4.59 -13.39
N GLY A 274 -0.52 5.13 -12.68
CA GLY A 274 0.61 5.84 -13.29
C GLY A 274 1.83 5.01 -13.71
N LYS A 275 1.84 3.68 -13.51
CA LYS A 275 3.00 2.78 -13.75
C LYS A 275 4.27 3.16 -12.96
N GLU A 276 4.17 4.10 -12.02
CA GLU A 276 5.31 4.54 -11.23
C GLU A 276 5.58 3.54 -10.10
N THR A 277 6.84 3.32 -9.78
CA THR A 277 7.21 2.47 -8.65
C THR A 277 7.20 3.29 -7.35
N VAL A 278 7.10 2.58 -6.21
CA VAL A 278 7.31 3.20 -4.90
C VAL A 278 8.64 3.96 -4.87
N MET A 279 9.69 3.38 -5.46
CA MET A 279 11.03 3.98 -5.47
C MET A 279 11.10 5.27 -6.28
N ASP A 280 10.34 5.37 -7.37
CA ASP A 280 10.28 6.61 -8.18
C ASP A 280 9.66 7.75 -7.36
N ILE A 281 8.54 7.47 -6.69
CA ILE A 281 7.90 8.41 -5.76
C ILE A 281 8.86 8.78 -4.63
N LEU A 282 9.55 7.80 -4.04
CA LEU A 282 10.51 8.04 -2.97
C LEU A 282 11.66 8.93 -3.44
N ARG A 283 12.16 8.74 -4.66
CA ARG A 283 13.27 9.55 -5.19
C ARG A 283 12.91 11.03 -5.37
N GLU A 284 11.67 11.35 -5.68
CA GLU A 284 11.25 12.75 -5.89
C GLU A 284 11.26 13.61 -4.62
N LYS A 285 11.07 13.00 -3.45
CA LYS A 285 11.08 13.75 -2.19
C LYS A 285 12.45 13.84 -1.53
N ILE A 286 13.49 13.31 -2.19
CA ILE A 286 14.86 13.45 -1.73
C ILE A 286 15.25 14.93 -1.71
N LYS A 287 15.78 15.39 -0.58
CA LYS A 287 16.32 16.74 -0.39
C LYS A 287 17.84 16.66 -0.29
N PRO A 288 18.60 17.05 -1.32
CA PRO A 288 20.06 17.02 -1.25
C PRO A 288 20.63 18.04 -0.26
N PRO A 289 21.82 17.75 0.34
CA PRO A 289 22.55 16.49 0.24
C PRO A 289 21.95 15.42 1.17
N VAL A 290 21.84 14.19 0.67
CA VAL A 290 21.44 13.02 1.47
C VAL A 290 22.64 12.60 2.33
N LYS A 291 22.49 12.59 3.65
CA LYS A 291 23.57 12.17 4.56
C LYS A 291 23.14 10.97 5.38
N ILE A 292 24.03 9.99 5.51
CA ILE A 292 23.84 8.89 6.46
C ILE A 292 24.33 9.38 7.83
N LEU A 293 23.40 9.54 8.77
CA LEU A 293 23.69 9.80 10.18
C LEU A 293 23.97 8.50 10.91
N ILE A 294 24.91 8.53 11.84
CA ILE A 294 25.36 7.37 12.58
C ILE A 294 25.21 7.61 14.09
N GLU A 295 24.49 6.71 14.76
CA GLU A 295 24.34 6.64 16.22
C GLU A 295 24.98 5.33 16.70
N ALA A 296 26.29 5.37 16.96
CA ALA A 296 27.10 4.18 17.23
C ALA A 296 26.60 3.39 18.45
N GLU A 297 26.07 4.08 19.46
CA GLU A 297 25.58 3.53 20.72
C GLU A 297 24.37 2.60 20.51
N LYS A 298 23.65 2.73 19.39
CA LYS A 298 22.53 1.87 19.03
C LYS A 298 22.97 0.62 18.27
N CYS A 299 24.18 0.60 17.72
CA CYS A 299 24.66 -0.50 16.89
C CYS A 299 24.79 -1.78 17.71
N SER A 300 24.27 -2.89 17.20
CA SER A 300 24.39 -4.22 17.82
C SER A 300 25.53 -5.06 17.24
N GLY A 301 26.27 -4.54 16.25
CA GLY A 301 27.28 -5.34 15.55
C GLY A 301 26.70 -6.49 14.72
N CYS A 302 25.46 -6.43 14.24
CA CYS A 302 24.87 -7.52 13.46
C CYS A 302 25.36 -7.60 12.00
N ARG A 303 26.01 -6.54 11.49
CA ARG A 303 26.53 -6.42 10.11
C ARG A 303 25.50 -6.59 8.97
N VAL A 304 24.20 -6.59 9.29
CA VAL A 304 23.12 -6.64 8.29
C VAL A 304 23.22 -5.48 7.29
N CYS A 305 23.63 -4.30 7.75
CA CYS A 305 23.83 -3.14 6.89
C CYS A 305 24.94 -3.35 5.83
N GLU A 306 26.00 -4.10 6.16
CA GLU A 306 27.06 -4.46 5.21
C GLU A 306 26.55 -5.48 4.17
N LEU A 307 25.81 -6.51 4.60
CA LEU A 307 25.21 -7.50 3.70
C LEU A 307 24.17 -6.87 2.77
N ALA A 308 23.30 -6.01 3.29
CA ALA A 308 22.32 -5.29 2.49
C ALA A 308 23.00 -4.46 1.40
N CYS A 309 24.09 -3.78 1.74
CA CYS A 309 24.87 -3.01 0.78
C CYS A 309 25.54 -3.90 -0.28
N SER A 310 26.25 -4.97 0.12
CA SER A 310 26.91 -5.86 -0.85
C SER A 310 25.89 -6.55 -1.75
N PHE A 311 24.76 -7.00 -1.21
CA PHE A 311 23.72 -7.64 -2.00
C PHE A 311 23.06 -6.66 -2.97
N PHE A 312 22.72 -5.46 -2.53
CA PHE A 312 22.08 -4.46 -3.41
C PHE A 312 22.94 -4.17 -4.65
N HIS A 313 24.23 -3.89 -4.46
CA HIS A 313 25.11 -3.46 -5.54
C HIS A 313 25.77 -4.59 -6.31
N GLU A 314 26.14 -5.68 -5.63
CA GLU A 314 27.00 -6.72 -6.20
C GLU A 314 26.30 -8.09 -6.28
N LYS A 315 25.07 -8.20 -5.74
CA LYS A 315 24.30 -9.46 -5.66
C LYS A 315 25.03 -10.58 -4.90
N VAL A 316 25.92 -10.23 -3.97
CA VAL A 316 26.64 -11.18 -3.10
C VAL A 316 26.46 -10.86 -1.62
N PHE A 317 26.53 -11.90 -0.79
CA PHE A 317 26.52 -11.80 0.67
C PHE A 317 27.96 -11.83 1.24
N ASP A 318 28.75 -10.83 0.87
CA ASP A 318 30.14 -10.68 1.31
C ASP A 318 30.41 -9.25 1.75
N PHE A 319 30.74 -9.09 3.03
CA PHE A 319 31.03 -7.80 3.65
C PHE A 319 32.20 -7.04 2.99
N SER A 320 33.11 -7.75 2.31
CA SER A 320 34.23 -7.16 1.60
C SER A 320 33.77 -6.22 0.49
N PHE A 321 32.58 -6.48 -0.08
CA PHE A 321 31.95 -5.71 -1.15
C PHE A 321 31.00 -4.59 -0.66
N ALA A 322 30.78 -4.45 0.64
CA ALA A 322 29.99 -3.36 1.19
C ALA A 322 30.68 -1.99 0.97
N ARG A 323 29.91 -0.91 0.98
CA ARG A 323 30.38 0.50 0.84
C ARG A 323 30.34 1.27 2.18
N LEU A 324 30.05 0.57 3.27
CA LEU A 324 30.15 0.98 4.67
C LEU A 324 30.72 -0.19 5.49
N ARG A 325 31.10 0.03 6.75
CA ARG A 325 31.65 -1.03 7.61
C ARG A 325 31.19 -0.90 9.05
N VAL A 326 31.28 -1.99 9.80
CA VAL A 326 31.12 -1.99 11.26
C VAL A 326 32.45 -2.38 11.90
N LYS A 327 33.03 -1.47 12.69
CA LYS A 327 34.22 -1.74 13.50
C LYS A 327 33.80 -2.35 14.83
N TYR A 328 34.55 -3.35 15.26
CA TYR A 328 34.42 -3.96 16.58
C TYR A 328 35.57 -3.43 17.44
N SER A 329 35.27 -3.03 18.67
CA SER A 329 36.29 -2.75 19.67
C SER A 329 37.02 -4.05 20.06
N GLU A 330 38.24 -3.92 20.58
CA GLU A 330 39.05 -5.06 21.00
C GLU A 330 38.39 -5.88 22.12
N ASP A 331 37.62 -5.23 22.99
CA ASP A 331 36.83 -5.88 24.04
C ASP A 331 35.53 -6.54 23.53
N GLY A 332 35.20 -6.36 22.25
CA GLY A 332 34.01 -6.89 21.60
C GLY A 332 32.67 -6.30 22.10
N ARG A 333 32.70 -5.22 22.90
CA ARG A 333 31.49 -4.64 23.53
C ARG A 333 30.93 -3.45 22.79
N THR A 334 31.74 -2.78 21.98
CA THR A 334 31.36 -1.58 21.23
C THR A 334 31.44 -1.84 19.74
N PHE A 335 30.39 -1.41 19.04
CA PHE A 335 30.28 -1.57 17.59
C PHE A 335 30.09 -0.19 16.97
N THR A 336 30.99 0.21 16.08
CA THR A 336 30.94 1.53 15.46
C THR A 336 30.77 1.36 13.96
N PRO A 337 29.56 1.56 13.42
CA PRO A 337 29.40 1.66 11.98
C PRO A 337 30.07 2.93 11.47
N TYR A 338 30.63 2.89 10.27
CA TYR A 338 31.18 4.05 9.59
C TYR A 338 30.89 3.97 8.08
N ALA A 339 30.53 5.11 7.50
CA ALA A 339 30.15 5.27 6.11
C ALA A 339 30.80 6.54 5.53
N CYS A 340 30.58 6.79 4.23
CA CYS A 340 31.06 8.01 3.58
C CYS A 340 30.48 9.27 4.25
N THR A 341 31.34 10.24 4.59
CA THR A 341 30.96 11.50 5.23
C THR A 341 30.62 12.62 4.24
N LEU A 342 30.74 12.35 2.93
CA LEU A 342 30.60 13.35 1.85
C LEU A 342 31.55 14.56 2.01
N CYS A 343 32.76 14.35 2.54
CA CYS A 343 33.78 15.39 2.62
C CYS A 343 34.47 15.71 1.28
N TYR A 344 34.22 14.90 0.25
CA TYR A 344 34.72 15.06 -1.12
C TYR A 344 36.26 15.05 -1.28
N SER A 345 37.03 14.64 -0.26
CA SER A 345 38.50 14.47 -0.39
C SER A 345 38.89 13.58 -1.56
N CYS A 346 38.10 12.53 -1.83
CA CYS A 346 38.33 11.64 -2.97
C CYS A 346 38.14 12.33 -4.32
N VAL A 347 37.15 13.22 -4.45
CA VAL A 347 36.89 14.00 -5.67
C VAL A 347 38.07 14.92 -5.94
N ASN A 348 38.50 15.68 -4.92
CA ASN A 348 39.62 16.61 -5.03
C ASN A 348 40.96 15.92 -5.31
N ALA A 349 41.14 14.69 -4.83
CA ALA A 349 42.37 13.92 -5.03
C ALA A 349 42.43 13.16 -6.37
N CYS A 350 41.34 13.09 -7.15
CA CYS A 350 41.29 12.28 -8.36
C CYS A 350 42.06 12.95 -9.52
N PRO A 351 43.22 12.43 -9.97
CA PRO A 351 44.01 13.09 -11.01
C PRO A 351 43.35 13.02 -12.40
N ASN A 352 42.47 12.04 -12.62
CA ASN A 352 41.84 11.78 -13.92
C ASN A 352 40.45 12.43 -14.05
N GLY A 353 39.98 13.15 -13.01
CA GLY A 353 38.63 13.73 -13.01
C GLY A 353 37.49 12.70 -13.09
N ALA A 354 37.75 11.45 -12.70
CA ALA A 354 36.81 10.35 -12.77
C ALA A 354 35.71 10.40 -11.70
N LEU A 355 35.90 11.20 -10.64
CA LEU A 355 34.96 11.32 -9.53
C LEU A 355 34.24 12.67 -9.57
N ARG A 356 32.91 12.66 -9.44
CA ARG A 356 32.07 13.88 -9.47
C ARG A 356 30.98 13.81 -8.40
N VAL A 357 30.46 14.97 -7.98
CA VAL A 357 29.35 15.04 -7.03
C VAL A 357 28.02 15.04 -7.79
N ASN A 358 27.12 14.11 -7.44
CA ASN A 358 25.76 14.09 -7.95
C ASN A 358 24.96 15.25 -7.33
N GLY A 359 24.42 16.14 -8.16
CA GLY A 359 23.67 17.32 -7.69
C GLY A 359 22.31 17.02 -7.04
N LYS A 360 21.74 15.83 -7.27
CA LYS A 360 20.44 15.38 -6.72
C LYS A 360 20.55 14.68 -5.37
N THR A 361 21.64 13.95 -5.13
CA THR A 361 21.83 13.15 -3.90
C THR A 361 22.98 13.66 -3.04
N GLY A 362 23.95 14.37 -3.63
CA GLY A 362 25.22 14.72 -2.99
C GLY A 362 26.23 13.56 -2.93
N ALA A 363 25.88 12.38 -3.47
CA ALA A 363 26.78 11.23 -3.56
C ALA A 363 27.96 11.51 -4.51
N VAL A 364 29.04 10.73 -4.36
CA VAL A 364 30.13 10.74 -5.34
C VAL A 364 29.81 9.69 -6.40
N GLU A 365 29.99 10.03 -7.67
CA GLU A 365 29.83 9.14 -8.83
C GLU A 365 31.18 8.87 -9.48
N VAL A 366 31.33 7.67 -10.04
CA VAL A 366 32.54 7.25 -10.77
C VAL A 366 32.23 7.13 -12.25
N SER A 367 32.95 7.88 -13.09
CA SER A 367 33.06 7.58 -14.51
C SER A 367 33.99 6.37 -14.71
N GLN A 368 33.42 5.25 -15.16
CA GLN A 368 34.20 4.03 -15.44
C GLN A 368 35.18 4.22 -16.62
N GLU A 369 34.88 5.14 -17.54
CA GLU A 369 35.75 5.45 -18.69
C GLU A 369 37.03 6.19 -18.27
N LEU A 370 36.93 7.07 -17.27
CA LEU A 370 38.06 7.88 -16.79
C LEU A 370 38.82 7.22 -15.63
N CYS A 371 38.19 6.29 -14.91
CA CYS A 371 38.79 5.64 -13.77
C CYS A 371 39.85 4.61 -14.20
N GLN A 372 41.11 4.85 -13.81
CA GLN A 372 42.21 3.93 -14.09
C GLN A 372 42.51 2.96 -12.92
N GLY A 373 41.73 3.01 -11.83
CA GLY A 373 41.95 2.14 -10.67
C GLY A 373 43.23 2.43 -9.89
N CYS A 374 43.77 3.66 -9.93
CA CYS A 374 45.05 4.01 -9.31
C CYS A 374 45.06 4.06 -7.77
N GLY A 375 43.89 4.09 -7.11
CA GLY A 375 43.77 4.01 -5.65
C GLY A 375 43.99 5.31 -4.87
N ILE A 376 44.43 6.41 -5.48
CA ILE A 376 44.70 7.70 -4.78
C ILE A 376 43.49 8.18 -3.96
N CYS A 377 42.27 7.99 -4.49
CA CYS A 377 41.05 8.31 -3.78
C CYS A 377 40.87 7.50 -2.47
N VAL A 378 41.29 6.23 -2.45
CA VAL A 378 41.27 5.35 -1.27
C VAL A 378 42.19 5.91 -0.19
N ASP A 379 43.40 6.33 -0.57
CA ASP A 379 44.37 6.90 0.37
C ASP A 379 43.90 8.23 0.95
N SER A 380 43.28 9.07 0.12
CA SER A 380 42.73 10.37 0.54
C SER A 380 41.52 10.29 1.47
N CYS A 381 40.86 9.12 1.59
CA CYS A 381 39.64 8.97 2.36
C CYS A 381 39.93 9.06 3.87
N PRO A 382 39.46 10.11 4.59
CA PRO A 382 39.78 10.29 6.00
C PRO A 382 39.15 9.21 6.90
N VAL A 383 38.01 8.67 6.49
CA VAL A 383 37.28 7.61 7.21
C VAL A 383 37.59 6.20 6.70
N LYS A 384 38.52 6.08 5.72
CA LYS A 384 39.01 4.80 5.18
C LYS A 384 37.91 3.79 4.78
N VAL A 385 36.81 4.31 4.21
CA VAL A 385 35.67 3.47 3.79
C VAL A 385 35.74 3.03 2.32
N LEU A 386 36.50 3.75 1.49
CA LEU A 386 36.70 3.42 0.08
C LEU A 386 37.60 2.20 -0.08
N LYS A 387 37.36 1.38 -1.10
CA LYS A 387 38.20 0.22 -1.42
C LYS A 387 38.41 0.08 -2.92
N LEU A 388 39.53 -0.54 -3.28
CA LEU A 388 39.77 -1.02 -4.63
C LEU A 388 39.70 -2.55 -4.61
N ILE A 389 38.82 -3.13 -5.42
CA ILE A 389 38.70 -4.58 -5.60
C ILE A 389 38.83 -4.87 -7.08
N ASN A 390 39.84 -5.66 -7.47
CA ASN A 390 40.12 -6.00 -8.87
C ASN A 390 40.18 -4.77 -9.79
N GLY A 391 40.84 -3.69 -9.34
CA GLY A 391 40.94 -2.43 -10.08
C GLY A 391 39.67 -1.56 -10.08
N ARG A 392 38.55 -2.05 -9.54
CA ARG A 392 37.29 -1.30 -9.43
C ARG A 392 37.19 -0.59 -8.08
N LEU A 393 36.88 0.70 -8.12
CA LEU A 393 36.62 1.50 -6.92
C LEU A 393 35.22 1.20 -6.37
N LEU A 394 35.15 0.78 -5.11
CA LEU A 394 33.93 0.67 -4.34
C LEU A 394 33.78 1.92 -3.49
N LEU A 395 32.73 2.68 -3.76
CA LEU A 395 32.34 3.87 -3.02
C LEU A 395 30.84 3.88 -2.76
N CYS A 396 30.41 4.56 -1.71
CA CYS A 396 29.00 4.76 -1.41
C CYS A 396 28.40 5.79 -2.37
N ASP A 397 27.44 5.35 -3.18
CA ASP A 397 26.63 6.15 -4.10
C ASP A 397 25.29 6.58 -3.47
N LEU A 398 25.11 6.32 -2.17
CA LEU A 398 23.89 6.52 -1.39
C LEU A 398 22.66 5.77 -1.93
N CYS A 399 22.85 4.76 -2.79
CA CYS A 399 21.76 4.01 -3.43
C CYS A 399 20.72 4.95 -4.06
N ASP A 400 21.19 5.92 -4.86
CA ASP A 400 20.38 7.00 -5.45
C ASP A 400 19.59 7.84 -4.42
N GLY A 401 20.15 7.97 -3.22
CA GLY A 401 19.58 8.71 -2.09
C GLY A 401 18.56 7.92 -1.24
N LEU A 402 18.44 6.61 -1.46
CA LEU A 402 17.66 5.69 -0.62
C LEU A 402 18.57 4.54 -0.09
N PRO A 403 19.48 4.81 0.86
CA PRO A 403 20.50 3.86 1.27
C PRO A 403 19.92 2.56 1.86
N GLU A 404 20.15 1.42 1.21
CA GLU A 404 19.69 0.11 1.69
C GLU A 404 20.27 -0.23 3.08
N CYS A 405 21.50 0.20 3.37
CA CYS A 405 22.10 -0.01 4.68
C CYS A 405 21.31 0.65 5.82
N VAL A 406 20.64 1.78 5.55
CA VAL A 406 19.75 2.45 6.52
C VAL A 406 18.44 1.69 6.62
N LYS A 407 17.83 1.34 5.48
CA LYS A 407 16.56 0.58 5.41
C LYS A 407 16.61 -0.70 6.25
N TRP A 408 17.72 -1.43 6.19
CA TRP A 408 17.88 -2.72 6.89
C TRP A 408 18.46 -2.60 8.32
N CYS A 409 18.67 -1.38 8.83
CA CYS A 409 19.20 -1.18 10.17
C CYS A 409 18.11 -1.34 11.25
N SER A 410 17.89 -2.57 11.73
CA SER A 410 16.86 -2.87 12.75
C SER A 410 17.01 -2.10 14.08
N ARG A 411 18.20 -1.57 14.36
CA ARG A 411 18.49 -0.77 15.56
C ARG A 411 18.32 0.73 15.36
N ASN A 412 18.07 1.18 14.12
CA ASN A 412 18.08 2.59 13.73
C ASN A 412 19.38 3.31 14.13
N ALA A 413 20.50 2.57 14.10
CA ALA A 413 21.86 3.10 14.32
C ALA A 413 22.37 3.85 13.09
N LEU A 414 21.76 3.61 11.93
CA LEU A 414 21.95 4.37 10.70
C LEU A 414 20.63 5.08 10.39
N ARG A 415 20.69 6.35 10.00
CA ARG A 415 19.53 7.17 9.61
C ARG A 415 19.89 8.03 8.40
N VAL A 416 18.90 8.61 7.74
CA VAL A 416 19.11 9.57 6.66
C VAL A 416 18.70 10.96 7.12
N GLU A 417 19.54 11.95 6.86
CA GLU A 417 19.20 13.38 6.85
C GLU A 417 19.04 13.80 5.38
N GLY A 418 17.92 14.46 5.04
CA GLY A 418 17.58 14.80 3.65
C GLY A 418 16.77 13.73 2.89
N GLY A 419 16.27 12.70 3.58
CA GLY A 419 15.40 11.64 3.04
C GLY A 419 14.34 11.23 4.05
N TRP A 420 13.24 10.67 3.54
CA TRP A 420 11.93 10.34 4.14
C TRP A 420 11.83 10.09 5.65
#